data_AF-A0A7V2Y0V5-F1
#
_entry.id   AF-A0A7V2Y0V5-F1
#
_cell.length_a   1.000
_cell.length_b   1.000
_cell.length_c   1.000
_cell.angle_alpha   90.00
_cell.angle_beta   90.00
_cell.angle_gamma   90.00
#
_symmetry.space_group_name_H-M   'P 1'
#
loop_
_entity.id
_entity.type
_entity.pdbx_description
1 polymer ?
#
loop_
_entity_poly.entity_id
_entity_poly.type
_entity_poly.pdbx_seq_one_letter_code
_entity_poly.pdbx_strand_id
1 'polypeptide(L)'
;MYVPSKIFLTRGVGRHKEKLASFEMALRDGGIAQFNLVRVSSIYPPGCKFVKPEKGLAEMKPGQVVHVVMSEAATNEPRRLMAASVGVAIPRDVNQFGYLSEHHSFGQTQQKAGDYAEDLAAEMLATVMGVEFDADKSWDEKREIWRISGKFVRTANITQTALGDKDGHWTTTIAAAILIP
;
A
#
# COMPACT_ATOMS: atom_id res chain seq x y z
N MET A 1 4.46 19.66 14.29
CA MET A 1 3.71 18.42 14.04
C MET A 1 2.66 18.73 12.99
N TYR A 2 2.41 17.85 12.02
CA TYR A 2 1.43 18.08 10.95
C TYR A 2 0.56 16.83 10.75
N VAL A 3 -0.62 17.01 10.16
CA VAL A 3 -1.49 15.92 9.70
C VAL A 3 -1.51 15.98 8.16
N PRO A 4 -1.20 14.89 7.45
CA PRO A 4 -1.21 14.88 5.99
C PRO A 4 -2.62 15.20 5.44
N SER A 5 -2.70 16.12 4.48
CA SER A 5 -3.97 16.49 3.83
C SER A 5 -4.22 15.77 2.50
N LYS A 6 -3.19 15.15 1.91
CA LYS A 6 -3.29 14.40 0.66
C LYS A 6 -2.51 13.09 0.72
N ILE A 7 -2.96 12.13 -0.07
CA ILE A 7 -2.30 10.84 -0.24
C ILE A 7 -2.38 10.40 -1.68
N PHE A 8 -1.30 9.80 -2.19
CA PHE A 8 -1.33 9.07 -3.45
C PHE A 8 -0.69 7.70 -3.30
N LEU A 9 -1.08 6.78 -4.16
CA LEU A 9 -0.52 5.43 -4.22
C LEU A 9 0.46 5.32 -5.38
N THR A 10 1.59 4.68 -5.13
CA THR A 10 2.58 4.35 -6.16
C THR A 10 3.10 2.93 -5.97
N ARG A 11 3.71 2.39 -7.01
CA ARG A 11 4.29 1.05 -7.00
C ARG A 11 5.43 1.01 -8.01
N GLY A 12 6.37 0.10 -7.80
CA GLY A 12 7.50 -0.02 -8.71
C GLY A 12 8.25 -1.34 -8.59
N VAL A 13 8.98 -1.69 -9.64
CA VAL A 13 9.85 -2.86 -9.72
C VAL A 13 11.26 -2.46 -10.12
N GLY A 14 12.26 -3.05 -9.48
CA GLY A 14 13.67 -2.85 -9.79
C GLY A 14 14.43 -4.16 -9.86
N ARG A 15 15.44 -4.21 -10.73
CA ARG A 15 16.30 -5.40 -10.90
C ARG A 15 17.77 -5.02 -10.91
N HIS A 16 18.58 -5.67 -10.09
CA HIS A 16 20.02 -5.42 -10.06
C HIS A 16 20.79 -6.61 -9.50
N LYS A 17 22.10 -6.67 -9.75
CA LYS A 17 23.00 -7.65 -9.11
C LYS A 17 23.04 -7.53 -7.59
N GLU A 18 22.79 -6.33 -7.08
CA GLU A 18 22.85 -5.96 -5.68
C GLU A 18 21.45 -5.63 -5.14
N LYS A 19 21.10 -6.17 -3.98
CA LYS A 19 19.76 -5.99 -3.37
C LYS A 19 19.41 -4.53 -3.11
N LEU A 20 20.38 -3.74 -2.63
CA LEU A 20 20.13 -2.33 -2.33
C LEU A 20 19.83 -1.53 -3.61
N ALA A 21 20.56 -1.82 -4.68
CA ALA A 21 20.36 -1.16 -5.96
C ALA A 21 19.07 -1.63 -6.65
N SER A 22 18.64 -2.89 -6.48
CA SER A 22 17.32 -3.33 -6.98
C SER A 22 16.19 -2.61 -6.26
N PHE A 23 16.32 -2.37 -4.95
CA PHE A 23 15.38 -1.55 -4.19
C PHE A 23 15.36 -0.10 -4.68
N GLU A 24 16.52 0.52 -4.88
CA GLU A 24 16.64 1.89 -5.38
C GLU A 24 16.03 2.05 -6.79
N MET A 25 16.23 1.06 -7.67
CA MET A 25 15.54 1.00 -8.97
C MET A 25 14.03 0.86 -8.84
N ALA A 26 13.53 0.09 -7.87
CA ALA A 26 12.09 0.00 -7.61
C ALA A 26 11.51 1.34 -7.13
N LEU A 27 12.25 2.08 -6.30
CA LEU A 27 11.86 3.45 -5.92
C LEU A 27 11.85 4.41 -7.11
N ARG A 28 12.80 4.27 -8.05
CA ARG A 28 12.86 5.09 -9.28
C ARG A 28 11.67 4.79 -10.19
N ASP A 29 11.37 3.51 -10.40
CA ASP A 29 10.20 3.05 -11.17
C ASP A 29 8.90 3.57 -10.54
N GLY A 30 8.82 3.59 -9.20
CA GLY A 30 7.72 4.19 -8.44
C GLY A 30 7.74 5.72 -8.34
N GLY A 31 8.70 6.42 -8.94
CA GLY A 31 8.79 7.89 -8.98
C GLY A 31 9.12 8.57 -7.64
N ILE A 32 9.65 7.83 -6.67
CA ILE A 32 9.86 8.29 -5.28
C ILE A 32 11.31 8.15 -4.78
N ALA A 33 12.26 7.76 -5.63
CA ALA A 33 13.68 7.58 -5.26
C ALA A 33 14.38 8.87 -4.79
N GLN A 34 13.91 10.03 -5.24
CA GLN A 34 14.49 11.33 -4.95
C GLN A 34 14.15 11.88 -3.56
N PHE A 35 13.38 11.16 -2.75
CA PHE A 35 12.91 11.60 -1.43
C PHE A 35 13.56 10.84 -0.28
N ASN A 36 13.60 11.44 0.90
CA ASN A 36 13.97 10.79 2.14
C ASN A 36 12.72 10.13 2.76
N LEU A 37 12.53 8.83 2.53
CA LEU A 37 11.33 8.11 2.93
C LEU A 37 11.37 7.70 4.42
N VAL A 38 10.36 8.11 5.19
CA VAL A 38 10.16 7.72 6.59
C VAL A 38 8.94 6.83 6.67
N ARG A 39 9.14 5.56 7.01
CA ARG A 39 8.01 4.63 7.21
C ARG A 39 7.22 5.03 8.44
N VAL A 40 5.90 5.14 8.29
CA VAL A 40 4.96 5.41 9.39
C VAL A 40 3.95 4.27 9.51
N SER A 41 3.19 4.28 10.60
CA SER A 41 2.09 3.34 10.81
C SER A 41 0.90 3.62 9.88
N SER A 42 -0.08 2.72 9.93
CA SER A 42 -1.04 2.51 8.86
C SER A 42 -2.36 3.28 9.05
N ILE A 43 -2.30 4.59 9.34
CA ILE A 43 -3.49 5.45 9.51
C ILE A 43 -3.74 6.32 8.27
N TYR A 44 -4.97 6.28 7.75
CA TYR A 44 -5.45 7.23 6.76
C TYR A 44 -6.03 8.47 7.48
N PRO A 45 -5.44 9.67 7.35
CA PRO A 45 -5.87 10.81 8.15
C PRO A 45 -7.30 11.30 7.84
N PRO A 46 -8.05 11.81 8.83
CA PRO A 46 -9.35 12.45 8.61
C PRO A 46 -9.25 13.58 7.58
N GLY A 47 -10.23 13.69 6.68
CA GLY A 47 -10.27 14.71 5.63
C GLY A 47 -9.18 14.61 4.56
N CYS A 48 -8.29 13.61 4.62
CA CYS A 48 -7.22 13.43 3.66
C CYS A 48 -7.79 13.14 2.25
N LYS A 49 -7.22 13.79 1.24
CA LYS A 49 -7.65 13.67 -0.15
C LYS A 49 -6.80 12.66 -0.92
N PHE A 50 -7.46 11.70 -1.53
CA PHE A 50 -6.82 10.79 -2.48
C PHE A 50 -6.55 11.50 -3.80
N VAL A 51 -5.28 11.69 -4.16
CA VAL A 51 -4.83 12.38 -5.37
C VAL A 51 -4.09 11.44 -6.31
N LYS A 52 -3.98 11.85 -7.58
CA LYS A 52 -3.16 11.11 -8.56
C LYS A 52 -1.66 11.33 -8.26
N PRO A 53 -0.78 10.35 -8.55
CA PRO A 53 0.65 10.48 -8.31
C PRO A 53 1.26 11.72 -8.95
N GLU A 54 0.88 12.07 -10.18
CA GLU A 54 1.45 13.22 -10.89
C GLU A 54 1.16 14.54 -10.16
N LYS A 55 -0.05 14.66 -9.58
CA LYS A 55 -0.44 15.83 -8.80
C LYS A 55 0.30 15.88 -7.46
N GLY A 56 0.42 14.74 -6.78
CA GLY A 56 1.14 14.66 -5.52
C GLY A 56 2.62 14.99 -5.69
N LEU A 57 3.28 14.38 -6.67
CA LEU A 57 4.69 14.59 -6.98
C LEU A 57 5.01 16.03 -7.38
N ALA A 58 4.09 16.72 -8.08
CA ALA A 58 4.27 18.12 -8.46
C ALA A 58 4.34 19.09 -7.25
N GLU A 59 3.82 18.68 -6.09
CA GLU A 59 3.85 19.47 -4.85
C GLU A 59 5.09 19.18 -3.97
N MET A 60 5.91 18.19 -4.37
CA MET A 60 7.03 17.70 -3.58
C MET A 60 8.37 18.12 -4.20
N LYS A 61 9.42 18.17 -3.37
CA LYS A 61 10.78 18.53 -3.81
C LYS A 61 11.78 17.40 -3.55
N PRO A 62 12.75 17.17 -4.44
CA PRO A 62 13.86 16.25 -4.17
C PRO A 62 14.54 16.55 -2.83
N GLY A 63 14.89 15.51 -2.08
CA GLY A 63 15.49 15.58 -0.75
C GLY A 63 14.48 15.81 0.40
N GLN A 64 13.21 16.07 0.11
CA GLN A 64 12.18 16.23 1.14
C GLN A 64 12.01 14.96 1.98
N VAL A 65 11.80 15.12 3.28
CA VAL A 65 11.38 14.03 4.17
C VAL A 65 9.91 13.74 3.91
N VAL A 66 9.62 12.49 3.53
CA VAL A 66 8.30 12.06 3.07
C VAL A 66 7.87 10.87 3.90
N HIS A 67 6.73 11.01 4.58
CA HIS A 67 6.15 9.90 5.34
C HIS A 67 5.41 8.96 4.40
N VAL A 68 5.62 7.66 4.58
CA VAL A 68 5.10 6.62 3.68
C VAL A 68 4.64 5.41 4.46
N VAL A 69 3.57 4.78 4.00
CA VAL A 69 3.21 3.40 4.35
C VAL A 69 3.61 2.54 3.16
N MET A 70 4.50 1.56 3.35
CA MET A 70 5.13 0.85 2.24
C MET A 70 5.30 -0.64 2.50
N SER A 71 4.86 -1.43 1.53
CA SER A 71 5.20 -2.84 1.41
C SER A 71 6.34 -3.04 0.43
N GLU A 72 7.21 -4.01 0.72
CA GLU A 72 8.38 -4.35 -0.07
C GLU A 72 8.56 -5.86 -0.11
N ALA A 73 8.86 -6.41 -1.28
CA ALA A 73 9.30 -7.79 -1.45
C ALA A 73 10.56 -7.81 -2.32
N ALA A 74 11.52 -8.67 -1.99
CA ALA A 74 12.73 -8.86 -2.78
C ALA A 74 13.15 -10.33 -2.83
N THR A 75 13.64 -10.78 -3.98
CA THR A 75 14.19 -12.13 -4.17
C THR A 75 15.29 -12.12 -5.21
N ASN A 76 16.23 -13.05 -5.10
CA ASN A 76 17.16 -13.44 -6.15
C ASN A 76 16.88 -14.87 -6.66
N GLU A 77 15.77 -15.49 -6.22
CA GLU A 77 15.35 -16.80 -6.71
C GLU A 77 14.75 -16.66 -8.11
N PRO A 78 15.31 -17.34 -9.13
CA PRO A 78 14.82 -17.24 -10.50
C PRO A 78 13.35 -17.62 -10.61
N ARG A 79 12.56 -16.79 -11.31
CA ARG A 79 11.13 -17.00 -11.58
C ARG A 79 10.22 -17.07 -10.35
N ARG A 80 10.72 -16.79 -9.14
CA ARG A 80 9.85 -16.69 -7.96
C ARG A 80 8.92 -15.48 -8.13
N LEU A 81 7.62 -15.72 -8.16
CA LEU A 81 6.62 -14.66 -8.19
C LEU A 81 6.57 -14.00 -6.82
N MET A 82 6.74 -12.68 -6.78
CA MET A 82 6.59 -11.84 -5.60
C MET A 82 5.49 -10.80 -5.80
N ALA A 83 4.91 -10.36 -4.68
CA ALA A 83 3.97 -9.26 -4.63
C ALA A 83 4.28 -8.33 -3.46
N ALA A 84 4.12 -7.03 -3.68
CA ALA A 84 4.02 -6.01 -2.63
C ALA A 84 2.72 -5.24 -2.85
N SER A 85 1.94 -5.05 -1.80
CA SER A 85 0.63 -4.42 -1.84
C SER A 85 0.44 -3.47 -0.67
N VAL A 86 -0.26 -2.36 -0.92
CA VAL A 86 -0.81 -1.48 0.11
C VAL A 86 -2.31 -1.37 -0.10
N GLY A 87 -3.07 -1.72 0.94
CA GLY A 87 -4.52 -1.57 1.00
C GLY A 87 -4.91 -0.28 1.72
N VAL A 88 -6.08 0.25 1.39
CA VAL A 88 -6.66 1.48 1.97
C VAL A 88 -8.13 1.25 2.25
N ALA A 89 -8.57 1.62 3.44
CA ALA A 89 -9.95 1.60 3.89
C ALA A 89 -10.32 2.98 4.43
N ILE A 90 -11.25 3.66 3.75
CA ILE A 90 -11.67 5.04 4.05
C ILE A 90 -13.12 5.02 4.55
N PRO A 91 -13.40 5.44 5.79
CA PRO A 91 -14.77 5.50 6.31
C PRO A 91 -15.60 6.54 5.55
N ARG A 92 -16.93 6.38 5.56
CA ARG A 92 -17.85 7.37 5.01
C ARG A 92 -17.81 8.71 5.74
N ASP A 93 -17.61 8.68 7.06
CA ASP A 93 -17.46 9.88 7.87
C ASP A 93 -16.04 10.45 7.72
N VAL A 94 -15.95 11.60 7.05
CA VAL A 94 -14.67 12.26 6.74
C VAL A 94 -13.94 12.77 7.99
N ASN A 95 -14.62 12.85 9.13
CA ASN A 95 -14.00 13.24 10.40
C ASN A 95 -13.34 12.06 11.12
N GLN A 96 -13.60 10.83 10.67
CA GLN A 96 -12.95 9.63 11.20
C GLN A 96 -11.70 9.30 10.37
N PHE A 97 -10.72 8.72 11.04
CA PHE A 97 -9.55 8.20 10.35
C PHE A 97 -9.89 6.86 9.69
N GLY A 98 -9.25 6.58 8.56
CA GLY A 98 -9.27 5.27 7.94
C GLY A 98 -8.02 4.46 8.27
N TYR A 99 -7.88 3.32 7.62
CA TYR A 99 -6.72 2.44 7.76
C TYR A 99 -6.01 2.22 6.44
N LEU A 100 -4.71 2.06 6.54
CA LEU A 100 -3.85 1.49 5.52
C LEU A 100 -3.45 0.08 5.97
N SER A 101 -3.02 -0.77 5.05
CA SER A 101 -2.41 -2.05 5.37
C SER A 101 -1.27 -2.32 4.41
N GLU A 102 -0.27 -3.07 4.87
CA GLU A 102 0.84 -3.52 4.05
C GLU A 102 0.81 -5.03 3.94
N HIS A 103 1.00 -5.54 2.72
CA HIS A 103 1.12 -6.97 2.48
C HIS A 103 2.22 -7.27 1.48
N HIS A 104 3.10 -8.22 1.79
CA HIS A 104 4.07 -8.74 0.85
C HIS A 104 3.98 -10.26 0.84
N SER A 105 4.18 -10.86 -0.33
CA SER A 105 4.01 -12.31 -0.46
C SER A 105 4.80 -12.88 -1.63
N PHE A 106 4.88 -14.20 -1.63
CA PHE A 106 5.44 -14.98 -2.73
C PHE A 106 4.40 -15.99 -3.21
N GLY A 107 4.34 -16.21 -4.52
CA GLY A 107 3.38 -17.12 -5.15
C GLY A 107 1.94 -16.60 -5.23
N GLN A 108 1.68 -15.35 -4.84
CA GLN A 108 0.37 -14.72 -5.04
C GLN A 108 0.33 -13.90 -6.32
N THR A 109 -0.80 -13.95 -7.01
CA THR A 109 -1.09 -13.05 -8.14
C THR A 109 -1.33 -11.64 -7.64
N GLN A 110 -1.24 -10.65 -8.55
CA GLN A 110 -1.52 -9.26 -8.23
C GLN A 110 -2.90 -9.08 -7.61
N GLN A 111 -3.91 -9.78 -8.15
CA GLN A 111 -5.27 -9.72 -7.62
C GLN A 111 -5.34 -10.26 -6.18
N LYS A 112 -4.82 -11.47 -5.92
CA LYS A 112 -4.88 -12.07 -4.58
C LYS A 112 -4.16 -11.23 -3.53
N ALA A 113 -2.99 -10.68 -3.86
CA ALA A 113 -2.24 -9.83 -2.93
C ALA A 113 -2.91 -8.46 -2.73
N GLY A 114 -3.56 -7.92 -3.77
CA GLY A 114 -4.33 -6.67 -3.69
C GLY A 114 -5.58 -6.81 -2.83
N ASP A 115 -6.39 -7.84 -3.13
CA ASP A 115 -7.62 -8.15 -2.39
C ASP A 115 -7.31 -8.39 -0.91
N TYR A 116 -6.27 -9.19 -0.60
CA TYR A 116 -5.85 -9.43 0.79
C TYR A 116 -5.48 -8.15 1.53
N ALA A 117 -4.74 -7.23 0.90
CA ALA A 117 -4.38 -5.97 1.54
C ALA A 117 -5.61 -5.08 1.75
N GLU A 118 -6.49 -4.96 0.76
CA GLU A 118 -7.76 -4.24 0.91
C GLU A 118 -8.62 -4.77 2.06
N ASP A 119 -8.78 -6.08 2.13
CA ASP A 119 -9.57 -6.76 3.15
C ASP A 119 -8.95 -6.55 4.53
N LEU A 120 -7.63 -6.64 4.66
CA LEU A 120 -6.91 -6.40 5.90
C LEU A 120 -7.08 -4.95 6.39
N ALA A 121 -7.03 -3.95 5.48
CA ALA A 121 -7.26 -2.57 5.85
C ALA A 121 -8.71 -2.34 6.32
N ALA A 122 -9.68 -2.95 5.65
CA ALA A 122 -11.08 -2.89 6.04
C ALA A 122 -11.32 -3.56 7.39
N GLU A 123 -10.71 -4.73 7.64
CA GLU A 123 -10.83 -5.44 8.91
C GLU A 123 -10.25 -4.64 10.08
N MET A 124 -9.05 -4.06 9.92
CA MET A 124 -8.44 -3.19 10.94
C MET A 124 -9.31 -1.97 11.27
N LEU A 125 -9.94 -1.37 10.24
CA LEU A 125 -10.92 -0.30 10.45
C LEU A 125 -12.16 -0.79 11.20
N ALA A 126 -12.68 -1.98 10.87
CA ALA A 126 -13.84 -2.58 11.53
C ALA A 126 -13.63 -2.74 13.03
N THR A 127 -12.47 -3.29 13.43
CA THR A 127 -12.12 -3.53 14.83
C THR A 127 -12.15 -2.24 15.64
N VAL A 128 -11.61 -1.15 15.08
CA VAL A 128 -11.64 0.16 15.75
C VAL A 128 -13.03 0.78 15.78
N MET A 129 -13.85 0.53 14.76
CA MET A 129 -15.25 0.97 14.70
C MET A 129 -16.19 0.13 15.58
N GLY A 130 -15.66 -0.83 16.36
CA GLY A 130 -16.42 -1.70 17.25
C GLY A 130 -17.32 -2.70 16.51
N VAL A 131 -16.97 -3.05 15.27
CA VAL A 131 -17.67 -4.09 14.51
C VAL A 131 -16.93 -5.41 14.75
N GLU A 132 -17.62 -6.38 15.34
CA GLU A 132 -17.06 -7.73 15.51
C GLU A 132 -16.90 -8.39 14.15
N PHE A 133 -15.66 -8.74 13.82
CA PHE A 133 -15.33 -9.51 12.64
C PHE A 133 -15.07 -10.95 13.03
N ASP A 134 -15.80 -11.85 12.40
CA ASP A 134 -15.51 -13.27 12.45
C ASP A 134 -14.45 -13.58 11.39
N ALA A 135 -13.29 -14.04 11.84
CA ALA A 135 -12.14 -14.32 10.99
C ALA A 135 -12.43 -15.46 9.99
N ASP A 136 -13.41 -16.33 10.30
CA ASP A 136 -13.76 -17.49 9.49
C ASP A 136 -14.76 -17.17 8.36
N LYS A 137 -15.32 -15.95 8.34
CA LYS A 137 -16.26 -15.52 7.28
C LYS A 137 -15.56 -15.14 5.98
N SER A 138 -16.22 -15.45 4.88
CA SER A 138 -15.78 -15.07 3.53
C SER A 138 -15.86 -13.56 3.31
N TRP A 139 -15.10 -13.04 2.34
CA TRP A 139 -15.09 -11.62 2.01
C TRP A 139 -16.47 -11.07 1.61
N ASP A 140 -17.25 -11.84 0.85
CA ASP A 140 -18.58 -11.41 0.42
C ASP A 140 -19.53 -11.23 1.61
N GLU A 141 -19.47 -12.14 2.60
CA GLU A 141 -20.21 -12.03 3.86
C GLU A 141 -19.74 -10.83 4.67
N LYS A 142 -18.42 -10.62 4.75
CA LYS A 142 -17.80 -9.46 5.41
C LYS A 142 -18.28 -8.14 4.77
N ARG A 143 -18.31 -8.04 3.44
CA ARG A 143 -18.85 -6.87 2.71
C ARG A 143 -20.34 -6.66 2.96
N GLU A 144 -21.11 -7.73 3.06
CA GLU A 144 -22.53 -7.63 3.38
C GLU A 144 -22.77 -7.06 4.77
N ILE A 145 -22.01 -7.52 5.77
CA ILE A 145 -22.05 -6.97 7.14
C ILE A 145 -21.77 -5.46 7.12
N TRP A 146 -20.75 -5.04 6.37
CA TRP A 146 -20.45 -3.61 6.20
C TRP A 146 -21.59 -2.83 5.54
N ARG A 147 -22.21 -3.40 4.50
CA ARG A 147 -23.34 -2.77 3.81
C ARG A 147 -24.56 -2.64 4.72
N ILE A 148 -24.85 -3.66 5.52
CA ILE A 148 -25.97 -3.72 6.46
C ILE A 148 -25.75 -2.79 7.66
N SER A 149 -24.52 -2.66 8.14
CA SER A 149 -24.17 -1.77 9.27
C SER A 149 -24.26 -0.27 8.95
N GLY A 150 -24.50 0.12 7.69
CA GLY A 150 -24.55 1.51 7.24
C GLY A 150 -23.20 2.24 7.26
N LYS A 151 -22.13 1.58 7.70
CA LYS A 151 -20.76 2.11 7.81
C LYS A 151 -19.95 1.90 6.53
N PHE A 152 -20.55 2.05 5.35
CA PHE A 152 -19.89 1.77 4.06
C PHE A 152 -18.49 2.41 3.98
N VAL A 153 -17.48 1.59 3.67
CA VAL A 153 -16.08 2.00 3.55
C VAL A 153 -15.71 1.97 2.07
N ARG A 154 -15.03 3.02 1.61
CA ARG A 154 -14.38 2.98 0.30
C ARG A 154 -13.03 2.27 0.46
N THR A 155 -12.83 1.20 -0.28
CA THR A 155 -11.55 0.49 -0.33
C THR A 155 -10.80 0.76 -1.64
N ALA A 156 -9.47 0.62 -1.59
CA ALA A 156 -8.59 0.61 -2.75
C ALA A 156 -7.26 -0.07 -2.39
N ASN A 157 -6.59 -0.69 -3.37
CA ASN A 157 -5.20 -1.14 -3.23
C ASN A 157 -4.31 -0.58 -4.34
N ILE A 158 -3.01 -0.63 -4.08
CA ILE A 158 -1.98 -0.63 -5.12
C ILE A 158 -1.09 -1.86 -4.91
N THR A 159 -0.92 -2.66 -5.95
CA THR A 159 -0.13 -3.90 -5.87
C THR A 159 0.87 -3.98 -7.00
N GLN A 160 2.15 -4.23 -6.70
CA GLN A 160 3.14 -4.62 -7.69
C GLN A 160 3.45 -6.10 -7.59
N THR A 161 3.56 -6.76 -8.74
CA THR A 161 4.15 -8.10 -8.82
C THR A 161 5.34 -8.12 -9.76
N ALA A 162 6.22 -9.10 -9.56
CA ALA A 162 7.29 -9.40 -10.49
C ALA A 162 7.72 -10.85 -10.36
N LEU A 163 8.25 -11.41 -11.45
CA LEU A 163 9.04 -12.63 -11.40
C LEU A 163 10.49 -12.27 -11.07
N GLY A 164 11.10 -13.06 -10.18
CA GLY A 164 12.53 -13.06 -9.93
C GLY A 164 13.31 -13.20 -11.23
N ASP A 165 14.40 -12.45 -11.36
CA ASP A 165 15.19 -12.40 -12.58
C ASP A 165 15.74 -13.79 -12.92
N LYS A 166 15.73 -14.13 -14.21
CA LYS A 166 16.10 -15.48 -14.68
C LYS A 166 17.57 -15.82 -14.40
N ASP A 167 18.44 -14.81 -14.31
CA ASP A 167 19.88 -14.96 -14.15
C ASP A 167 20.31 -14.84 -12.66
N GLY A 168 19.34 -14.82 -11.73
CA GLY A 168 19.59 -14.75 -10.30
C GLY A 168 19.92 -13.34 -9.79
N HIS A 169 19.67 -12.30 -10.58
CA HIS A 169 19.71 -10.93 -10.10
C HIS A 169 18.59 -10.67 -9.09
N TRP A 170 18.83 -9.75 -8.15
CA TRP A 170 17.79 -9.30 -7.23
C TRP A 170 16.69 -8.59 -8.00
N THR A 171 15.46 -9.02 -7.79
CA THR A 171 14.24 -8.31 -8.14
C THR A 171 13.61 -7.78 -6.86
N THR A 172 13.21 -6.51 -6.86
CA THR A 172 12.48 -5.88 -5.76
C THR A 172 11.18 -5.28 -6.28
N THR A 173 10.08 -5.50 -5.57
CA THR A 173 8.79 -4.84 -5.80
C THR A 173 8.42 -4.00 -4.59
N ILE A 174 7.89 -2.81 -4.83
CA ILE A 174 7.34 -1.93 -3.80
C ILE A 174 5.88 -1.56 -4.12
N ALA A 175 5.11 -1.32 -3.08
CA ALA A 175 3.82 -0.64 -3.12
C ALA A 175 3.80 0.36 -1.97
N ALA A 176 3.41 1.60 -2.22
CA ALA A 176 3.54 2.69 -1.25
C ALA A 176 2.35 3.65 -1.29
N ALA A 177 1.92 4.09 -0.11
CA ALA A 177 1.02 5.22 0.08
C ALA A 177 1.80 6.41 0.63
N ILE A 178 1.90 7.47 -0.17
CA ILE A 178 2.72 8.65 0.10
C ILE A 178 1.86 9.73 0.75
N LEU A 179 2.26 10.18 1.94
CA LEU A 179 1.53 11.17 2.73
C LEU A 179 2.10 12.57 2.49
N ILE A 180 1.26 13.48 2.01
CA ILE A 180 1.63 14.87 1.69
C ILE A 180 0.94 15.80 2.69
N PRO A 181 1.66 16.79 3.27
CA PRO A 181 1.08 17.85 4.08
C PRO A 181 -0.08 18.60 3.40
#